data_AF-A0A655C8N2-F1
#
_entry.id   AF-A0A655C8N2-F1
#
_cell.length_a   1.000
_cell.length_b   1.000
_cell.length_c   1.000
_cell.angle_alpha   90.00
_cell.angle_beta   90.00
_cell.angle_gamma   90.00
#
_symmetry.space_group_name_H-M   'P 1'
#
loop_
_entity.id
_entity.type
_entity.pdbx_description
1 polymer ?
#
loop_
_entity_poly.entity_id
_entity_poly.type
_entity_poly.pdbx_seq_one_letter_code
_entity_poly.pdbx_strand_id
1 'polypeptide(L)'
;MADTGPHNYTDDGFGVHLAFFNRTPAEARMRILEGRRRQVEERREGLREAVARASSSFDRYTRQLHQLGLESSEREVKWLNELIAAERAAPNPAEQT
;
A
#
# COMPACT_ATOMS: atom_id res chain seq x y z
N MET A 1 -22.93 0.98 3.69
CA MET A 1 -21.81 0.05 4.00
C MET A 1 -20.76 0.24 2.92
N ALA A 2 -19.57 0.72 3.27
CA ALA A 2 -18.47 0.78 2.31
C ALA A 2 -18.01 -0.65 2.03
N ASP A 3 -18.36 -1.18 0.85
CA ASP A 3 -17.96 -2.49 0.38
C ASP A 3 -16.43 -2.54 0.29
N THR A 4 -15.80 -3.16 1.27
CA THR A 4 -14.33 -3.19 1.42
C THR A 4 -13.75 -4.43 0.71
N GLY A 5 -14.26 -4.72 -0.50
CA GLY A 5 -13.83 -5.84 -1.31
C GLY A 5 -12.36 -5.73 -1.78
N PRO A 6 -11.73 -6.84 -2.20
CA PRO A 6 -10.31 -6.92 -2.53
C PRO A 6 -9.85 -5.94 -3.63
N HIS A 7 -10.78 -5.48 -4.47
CA HIS A 7 -10.49 -4.49 -5.51
C HIS A 7 -10.14 -3.10 -4.94
N ASN A 8 -10.62 -2.73 -3.75
CA ASN A 8 -10.34 -1.44 -3.08
C ASN A 8 -8.85 -1.27 -2.76
N TYR A 9 -8.10 -2.37 -2.66
CA TYR A 9 -6.68 -2.35 -2.31
C TYR A 9 -5.78 -2.34 -3.56
N THR A 10 -6.29 -2.72 -4.73
CA THR A 10 -5.52 -2.75 -5.99
C THR A 10 -4.99 -1.37 -6.39
N ASP A 11 -3.97 -1.32 -7.26
CA ASP A 11 -3.31 -0.06 -7.66
C ASP A 11 -4.31 0.98 -8.19
N ASP A 12 -5.16 0.56 -9.12
CA ASP A 12 -6.24 1.40 -9.67
C ASP A 12 -7.31 1.76 -8.62
N GLY A 13 -7.72 0.82 -7.77
CA GLY A 13 -8.76 1.05 -6.77
C GLY A 13 -8.31 2.01 -5.66
N PHE A 14 -7.10 1.83 -5.15
CA PHE A 14 -6.56 2.61 -4.03
C PHE A 14 -6.40 4.09 -4.37
N GLY A 15 -5.90 4.40 -5.57
CA GLY A 15 -5.73 5.79 -6.03
C GLY A 15 -7.04 6.58 -6.01
N VAL A 16 -8.15 5.94 -6.43
CA VAL A 16 -9.48 6.54 -6.37
C VAL A 16 -9.89 6.81 -4.93
N HIS A 17 -9.74 5.84 -4.02
CA HIS A 17 -10.08 6.05 -2.61
C HIS A 17 -9.29 7.21 -1.99
N LEU A 18 -7.97 7.25 -2.24
CA LEU A 18 -7.09 8.28 -1.71
C LEU A 18 -7.55 9.69 -2.11
N ALA A 19 -8.00 9.88 -3.37
CA ALA A 19 -8.52 11.15 -3.86
C ALA A 19 -9.78 11.64 -3.12
N PHE A 20 -10.55 10.73 -2.51
CA PHE A 20 -11.79 11.02 -1.78
C PHE A 20 -11.67 10.86 -0.25
N PHE A 21 -10.46 10.71 0.29
CA PHE A 21 -10.27 10.56 1.74
C PHE A 21 -10.80 11.75 2.55
N ASN A 22 -10.80 12.96 1.99
CA ASN A 22 -11.39 14.14 2.64
C ASN A 22 -12.89 14.00 2.96
N ARG A 23 -13.62 13.10 2.28
CA ARG A 23 -15.06 12.82 2.45
C ARG A 23 -15.34 11.43 3.02
N THR A 24 -14.30 10.64 3.28
CA THR A 24 -14.41 9.26 3.78
C THR A 24 -14.23 9.26 5.30
N PRO A 25 -15.07 8.57 6.11
CA PRO A 25 -14.87 8.46 7.56
C PRO A 25 -13.51 7.88 7.95
N ALA A 26 -12.95 8.30 9.08
CA ALA A 26 -11.62 7.88 9.55
C ALA A 26 -11.46 6.36 9.64
N GLU A 27 -12.47 5.65 10.16
CA GLU A 27 -12.47 4.19 10.24
C GLU A 27 -12.42 3.51 8.86
N ALA A 28 -13.05 4.11 7.85
CA ALA A 28 -13.01 3.59 6.49
C ALA A 28 -11.66 3.88 5.83
N ARG A 29 -11.08 5.09 6.03
CA ARG A 29 -9.72 5.41 5.57
C ARG A 29 -8.69 4.45 6.17
N MET A 30 -8.74 4.23 7.47
CA MET A 30 -7.86 3.30 8.19
C MET A 30 -7.93 1.89 7.62
N ARG A 31 -9.14 1.35 7.43
CA ARG A 31 -9.31 0.02 6.81
C ARG A 31 -8.70 -0.08 5.41
N ILE A 32 -8.89 0.95 4.59
CA ILE A 32 -8.32 1.01 3.22
C ILE A 32 -6.78 1.07 3.28
N LEU A 33 -6.21 1.92 4.15
CA LEU A 33 -4.77 2.05 4.32
C LEU A 33 -4.11 0.76 4.81
N GLU A 34 -4.70 0.11 5.82
CA GLU A 34 -4.19 -1.15 6.37
C GLU A 34 -4.30 -2.30 5.37
N GLY A 35 -5.39 -2.37 4.61
CA GLY A 35 -5.57 -3.34 3.54
C GLY A 35 -4.55 -3.15 2.41
N ARG A 36 -4.35 -1.90 1.96
CA ARG A 36 -3.31 -1.58 0.96
C ARG A 36 -1.92 -1.94 1.47
N ARG A 37 -1.58 -1.60 2.72
CA ARG A 37 -0.27 -1.93 3.30
C ARG A 37 0.00 -3.43 3.26
N ARG A 38 -0.96 -4.25 3.69
CA ARG A 38 -0.84 -5.71 3.63
C ARG A 38 -0.52 -6.20 2.22
N GLN A 39 -1.27 -5.73 1.23
CA GLN A 39 -1.07 -6.15 -0.16
C GLN A 39 0.31 -5.75 -0.70
N VAL A 40 0.78 -4.54 -0.39
CA VAL A 40 2.10 -4.07 -0.82
C VAL A 40 3.21 -4.85 -0.11
N GLU A 41 3.03 -5.20 1.16
CA GLU A 41 3.97 -6.05 1.90
C GLU A 41 4.08 -7.46 1.30
N GLU A 42 2.96 -8.08 0.93
CA GLU A 42 2.93 -9.38 0.24
C GLU A 42 3.62 -9.29 -1.13
N ARG A 43 3.32 -8.24 -1.92
CA ARG A 43 3.99 -7.98 -3.21
C ARG A 43 5.50 -7.80 -3.03
N ARG A 44 5.91 -7.03 -2.02
CA ARG A 44 7.32 -6.77 -1.70
C ARG A 44 8.07 -8.06 -1.42
N GLU A 45 7.48 -8.95 -0.64
CA GLU A 45 8.12 -10.23 -0.31
C GLU A 45 8.32 -11.10 -1.56
N GLY A 46 7.30 -11.23 -2.40
CA GLY A 46 7.45 -11.94 -3.68
C GLY A 46 8.51 -11.32 -4.61
N LEU A 47 8.67 -10.00 -4.59
CA LEU A 47 9.73 -9.30 -5.34
C LEU A 47 11.13 -9.56 -4.77
N ARG A 48 11.29 -9.63 -3.46
CA ARG A 48 12.57 -10.00 -2.82
C ARG A 48 13.01 -11.39 -3.25
N GLU A 49 12.10 -12.36 -3.24
CA GLU A 49 12.37 -13.71 -3.72
C GLU A 49 12.73 -13.73 -5.21
N ALA A 50 12.03 -12.92 -6.03
CA ALA A 50 12.31 -12.81 -7.46
C ALA A 50 13.70 -12.21 -7.73
N VAL A 51 14.12 -11.18 -6.99
CA VAL A 51 15.48 -10.61 -7.07
C VAL A 51 16.53 -11.65 -6.66
N ALA A 52 16.27 -12.40 -5.59
CA ALA A 52 17.18 -13.46 -5.13
C ALA A 52 17.37 -14.53 -6.21
N ARG A 53 16.28 -15.00 -6.84
CA ARG A 53 16.33 -15.96 -7.95
C ARG A 53 16.99 -15.39 -9.20
N ALA A 54 16.68 -14.15 -9.57
CA ALA A 54 17.26 -13.50 -10.75
C ALA A 54 18.77 -13.23 -10.59
N SER A 55 19.27 -13.11 -9.36
CA SER A 55 20.70 -12.96 -9.09
C SER A 55 21.51 -14.21 -9.47
N SER A 56 20.86 -15.38 -9.56
CA SER A 56 21.46 -16.62 -10.07
C SER A 56 21.30 -16.79 -11.59
N SER A 57 20.58 -15.90 -12.27
CA SER A 57 20.36 -15.91 -13.72
C SER A 57 21.27 -14.90 -14.44
N PHE A 58 21.59 -15.16 -15.72
CA PHE A 58 22.38 -14.25 -16.56
C PHE A 58 21.57 -13.08 -17.15
N ASP A 59 20.26 -13.01 -16.90
CA ASP A 59 19.42 -11.94 -17.44
C ASP A 59 19.47 -10.66 -16.58
N ARG A 60 20.32 -9.72 -17.02
CA ARG A 60 20.49 -8.41 -16.40
C ARG A 60 19.20 -7.59 -16.37
N TYR A 61 18.39 -7.62 -17.42
CA TYR A 61 17.23 -6.73 -17.52
C TYR A 61 16.09 -7.20 -16.63
N THR A 62 15.85 -8.50 -16.54
CA THR A 62 14.88 -9.08 -15.60
C THR A 62 15.26 -8.74 -14.16
N ARG A 63 16.55 -8.81 -13.79
CA ARG A 63 16.99 -8.38 -12.46
C ARG A 63 16.70 -6.90 -12.19
N GLN A 64 16.96 -6.01 -13.16
CA GLN A 64 16.65 -4.58 -12.99
C GLN A 64 15.16 -4.33 -12.82
N LEU A 65 14.31 -5.05 -13.57
CA LEU A 65 12.85 -4.94 -13.44
C LEU A 65 12.37 -5.32 -12.03
N HIS A 66 12.83 -6.46 -11.50
CA HIS A 66 12.47 -6.89 -10.15
C HIS A 66 13.00 -5.94 -9.08
N GLN A 67 14.22 -5.40 -9.24
CA GLN A 67 14.80 -4.41 -8.33
C GLN A 67 13.99 -3.12 -8.29
N LEU A 68 13.56 -2.62 -9.46
CA LEU A 68 12.71 -1.42 -9.56
C LEU A 68 11.37 -1.63 -8.85
N GLY A 69 10.72 -2.79 -9.07
CA GLY A 69 9.47 -3.13 -8.39
C GLY A 69 9.64 -3.23 -6.88
N LEU A 70 10.77 -3.80 -6.42
CA LEU A 70 11.10 -3.92 -5.01
C LEU A 70 11.26 -2.54 -4.36
N GLU A 71 12.07 -1.66 -4.96
CA GLU A 71 12.27 -0.29 -4.47
C GLU A 71 10.95 0.49 -4.38
N SER A 72 10.11 0.37 -5.41
CA SER A 72 8.79 1.00 -5.43
C SER A 72 7.92 0.51 -4.27
N SER A 73 7.90 -0.80 -4.02
CA SER A 73 7.10 -1.39 -2.94
C SER A 73 7.65 -1.03 -1.56
N GLU A 74 8.96 -0.91 -1.39
CA GLU A 74 9.58 -0.47 -0.14
C GLU A 74 9.25 0.99 0.21
N ARG A 75 9.34 1.88 -0.78
CA ARG A 75 8.92 3.29 -0.62
C ARG A 75 7.45 3.39 -0.28
N GLU A 76 6.60 2.63 -0.96
CA GLU A 76 5.16 2.63 -0.74
C GLU A 76 4.79 2.15 0.68
N VAL A 77 5.39 1.06 1.18
CA VAL A 77 5.16 0.60 2.57
C VAL A 77 5.55 1.68 3.57
N LYS A 78 6.69 2.35 3.36
CA LYS A 78 7.13 3.44 4.23
C LYS A 78 6.10 4.57 4.24
N TRP A 79 5.69 5.02 3.07
CA TRP A 79 4.68 6.07 2.91
C TRP A 79 3.33 5.69 3.56
N LEU A 80 2.86 4.45 3.38
CA LEU A 80 1.64 3.96 4.02
C LEU A 80 1.74 3.95 5.54
N ASN A 81 2.89 3.54 6.10
CA ASN A 81 3.09 3.58 7.55
C ASN A 81 3.08 5.00 8.11
N GLU A 82 3.69 5.95 7.41
CA GLU A 82 3.67 7.37 7.78
C GLU A 82 2.24 7.93 7.73
N LEU A 83 1.49 7.60 6.67
CA LEU A 83 0.10 8.04 6.51
C LEU A 83 -0.84 7.43 7.57
N ILE A 84 -0.67 6.14 7.88
CA ILE A 84 -1.41 5.47 8.97
C ILE A 84 -1.08 6.11 10.32
N ALA A 85 0.18 6.43 10.59
CA ALA A 85 0.57 7.09 11.83
C ALA A 85 -0.06 8.49 11.95
N ALA A 86 -0.06 9.26 10.85
CA ALA A 86 -0.71 10.56 10.79
C ALA A 86 -2.24 10.47 11.02
N GLU A 87 -2.90 9.48 10.41
CA GLU A 87 -4.34 9.25 10.56
C GLU A 87 -4.71 8.89 12.01
N ARG A 88 -3.88 8.08 12.69
CA ARG A 88 -4.07 7.74 14.11
C ARG A 88 -3.84 8.91 15.07
N ALA A 89 -2.98 9.86 14.69
CA ALA A 89 -2.71 11.05 15.47
C ALA A 89 -3.76 12.16 15.25
N ALA A 90 -4.57 12.08 14.19
CA ALA A 90 -5.61 13.04 13.92
C ALA A 90 -6.77 12.87 14.93
N PRO A 91 -7.23 13.95 15.58
CA PRO A 91 -8.39 13.88 16.46
C PRO A 91 -9.63 13.49 15.64
N ASN A 92 -10.36 12.48 16.10
CA ASN A 92 -11.61 12.06 15.50
C ASN A 92 -12.65 13.20 15.61
N PRO A 93 -13.05 13.87 14.52
CA PRO A 93 -14.01 14.98 14.61
C PRO A 93 -15.44 14.50 14.96
N ALA A 94 -15.67 13.19 15.03
CA ALA A 94 -16.96 12.60 15.35
C ALA A 94 -17.27 12.50 16.86
N GLU A 95 -16.36 12.88 17.75
CA GLU A 95 -16.55 12.84 19.22
C GLU A 95 -16.76 14.23 19.86
N GLN A 96 -17.24 15.22 19.09
CA GLN A 96 -17.52 16.59 19.58
C GLN A 96 -19.02 16.97 19.54
N THR A 97 -19.95 16.03 19.68
CA THR A 97 -21.39 16.36 19.83
C THR A 97 -22.05 15.50 20.88
#